data_AF-A0AAE0S1W8-F1
#
_entry.id   AF-A0AAE0S1W8-F1
#
_cell.length_a   1.000
_cell.length_b   1.000
_cell.length_c   1.000
_cell.angle_alpha   90.00
_cell.angle_beta   90.00
_cell.angle_gamma   90.00
#
_symmetry.space_group_name_H-M   'P 1'
#
loop_
_entity.id
_entity.type
_entity.pdbx_description
1 polymer ?
#
loop_
_entity_poly.entity_id
_entity_poly.type
_entity_poly.pdbx_seq_one_letter_code
_entity_poly.pdbx_strand_id
1 'polypeptide(L)'
;MEERNSNFVGVRTTWGHLCAENHSTGSRKIRPSLRIVLLALIPCLVLIVQSGITLHADEKHLYDSQTMKDNIQLSLEIISLVHHIQTERGTTVLYIGSNGDPDIFTKLALSYKSTDKAIFQVSRWDSMETPAHFTSKMTFHDHIKNFRHLLDHSNLTVFDVVEFYSKDNEIFLYWIGDTVRHVQKVAFWTHLVTYHMLIVSKEQAGIERALGSAFHIQDDGNMTILWINDFLWEYKCVNVTFN
;
A
#
# COMPACT_ATOMS: atom_id res chain seq x y z
N MET A 1 26.35 104.09 13.52
CA MET A 1 27.02 105.08 12.66
C MET A 1 27.79 104.27 11.65
N GLU A 2 27.51 104.26 10.36
CA GLU A 2 26.63 105.06 9.52
C GLU A 2 26.45 104.23 8.24
N GLU A 3 25.24 104.24 7.68
CA GLU A 3 24.95 103.74 6.33
C GLU A 3 25.76 104.50 5.26
N ARG A 4 26.07 103.88 4.11
CA ARG A 4 25.40 104.22 2.82
C ARG A 4 25.84 103.35 1.63
N ASN A 5 24.82 102.81 0.97
CA ASN A 5 24.68 102.38 -0.44
C ASN A 5 25.50 103.12 -1.50
N SER A 6 25.89 102.38 -2.56
CA SER A 6 25.40 102.62 -3.94
C SER A 6 25.84 101.55 -4.96
N ASN A 7 24.83 100.89 -5.57
CA ASN A 7 24.62 100.65 -7.02
C ASN A 7 25.74 100.05 -7.91
N PHE A 8 25.46 98.95 -8.63
CA PHE A 8 24.87 98.96 -9.99
C PHE A 8 24.95 97.57 -10.69
N VAL A 9 23.76 96.99 -10.93
CA VAL A 9 23.24 96.28 -12.13
C VAL A 9 24.17 95.50 -13.08
N GLY A 10 23.82 94.22 -13.26
CA GLY A 10 23.62 93.62 -14.61
C GLY A 10 24.67 92.63 -15.12
N VAL A 11 24.55 91.33 -14.78
CA VAL A 11 25.29 90.27 -15.48
C VAL A 11 24.43 89.67 -16.59
N ARG A 12 24.91 89.91 -17.82
CA ARG A 12 24.35 89.50 -19.11
C ARG A 12 24.56 87.99 -19.32
N THR A 13 23.53 87.32 -19.84
CA THR A 13 23.53 85.94 -20.31
C THR A 13 24.39 85.77 -21.56
N THR A 14 25.18 84.70 -21.63
CA THR A 14 25.56 84.06 -22.90
C THR A 14 25.65 82.56 -22.73
N TRP A 15 24.87 81.86 -23.55
CA TRP A 15 24.86 80.42 -23.73
C TRP A 15 26.20 79.96 -24.30
N GLY A 16 26.87 79.06 -23.59
CA GLY A 16 28.06 78.34 -24.05
C GLY A 16 27.75 76.86 -24.13
N HIS A 17 27.74 76.34 -25.35
CA HIS A 17 27.71 74.92 -25.69
C HIS A 17 28.72 74.11 -24.85
N LEU A 18 28.25 73.19 -24.03
CA LEU A 18 29.06 72.06 -23.54
C LEU A 18 28.55 70.80 -24.25
N CYS A 19 29.25 70.48 -25.33
CA CYS A 19 29.09 69.26 -26.10
C CYS A 19 29.33 68.05 -25.20
N ALA A 20 28.39 67.10 -25.26
CA ALA A 20 28.56 65.77 -24.73
C ALA A 20 29.68 65.04 -25.47
N GLU A 21 30.77 64.73 -24.77
CA GLU A 21 31.85 63.90 -25.30
C GLU A 21 31.69 62.48 -24.72
N ASN A 22 31.01 61.63 -25.48
CA ASN A 22 30.94 60.19 -25.21
C ASN A 22 32.20 59.52 -25.75
N HIS A 23 33.14 59.21 -24.87
CA HIS A 23 34.30 58.38 -25.20
C HIS A 23 33.87 56.91 -25.34
N SER A 24 33.65 56.47 -26.58
CA SER A 24 33.38 55.06 -26.88
C SER A 24 34.68 54.27 -26.94
N THR A 25 35.05 53.62 -25.83
CA THR A 25 36.01 52.52 -25.85
C THR A 25 35.39 51.31 -26.55
N GLY A 26 36.04 50.85 -27.61
CA GLY A 26 35.60 49.75 -28.46
C GLY A 26 35.44 48.44 -27.70
N SER A 27 34.19 48.10 -27.38
CA SER A 27 33.75 46.74 -27.10
C SER A 27 32.68 46.40 -28.11
N ARG A 28 32.89 45.30 -28.85
CA ARG A 28 32.04 44.77 -29.91
C ARG A 28 30.56 44.91 -29.50
N LYS A 29 29.85 45.90 -30.05
CA LYS A 29 28.51 46.31 -29.62
C LYS A 29 27.48 45.29 -30.11
N ILE A 30 27.29 44.24 -29.33
CA ILE A 30 26.18 43.32 -29.50
C ILE A 30 24.88 44.14 -29.46
N ARG A 31 24.03 44.01 -30.48
CA ARG A 31 22.75 44.75 -30.58
C ARG A 31 21.97 44.59 -29.27
N PRO A 32 21.39 45.67 -28.69
CA PRO A 32 20.74 45.60 -27.37
C PRO A 32 19.59 44.60 -27.32
N SER A 33 18.97 44.30 -28.46
CA SER A 33 17.98 43.23 -28.62
C SER A 33 18.51 41.83 -28.32
N LEU A 34 19.79 41.55 -28.60
CA LEU A 34 20.38 40.22 -28.34
C LEU A 34 20.59 39.98 -26.84
N ARG A 35 20.81 41.04 -26.04
CA ARG A 35 21.01 40.93 -24.59
C ARG A 35 19.75 40.45 -23.88
N ILE A 36 18.59 40.93 -24.32
CA ILE A 36 17.28 40.53 -23.77
C ILE A 36 16.98 39.07 -24.15
N VAL A 37 17.29 38.67 -25.39
CA VAL A 37 17.15 37.28 -25.86
C VAL A 37 18.06 36.32 -25.09
N LEU A 38 19.32 36.72 -24.81
CA LEU A 38 20.26 35.93 -24.02
C LEU A 38 19.80 35.75 -22.56
N LEU A 39 19.18 36.76 -21.95
CA LEU A 39 18.66 36.68 -20.59
C LEU A 39 17.45 35.72 -20.50
N ALA A 40 16.62 35.67 -21.55
CA ALA A 40 15.48 34.76 -21.65
C ALA A 40 15.88 33.32 -22.01
N LEU A 41 17.07 33.11 -22.62
CA LEU A 41 17.56 31.79 -23.00
C LEU A 41 17.84 30.90 -21.78
N ILE A 42 18.35 31.48 -20.69
CA ILE A 42 18.71 30.76 -19.47
C ILE A 42 17.49 30.07 -18.82
N PRO A 43 16.37 30.78 -18.51
CA PRO A 43 15.18 30.12 -17.97
C PRO A 43 14.55 29.12 -18.96
N CYS A 44 14.61 29.37 -20.27
CA CYS A 44 14.15 28.39 -21.27
C CYS A 44 14.98 27.10 -21.25
N LEU A 45 16.31 27.19 -21.13
CA LEU A 45 17.18 26.01 -21.05
C LEU A 45 16.94 25.21 -19.77
N VAL A 46 16.74 25.89 -18.63
CA VAL A 46 16.39 25.24 -17.37
C VAL A 46 15.07 24.47 -17.51
N LEU A 47 14.05 25.05 -18.14
CA LEU A 47 12.76 24.39 -18.39
C LEU A 47 12.87 23.19 -19.34
N ILE A 48 13.74 23.27 -20.35
CA ILE A 48 13.99 22.17 -21.28
C ILE A 48 14.71 21.02 -20.58
N VAL A 49 15.75 21.33 -19.79
CA VAL A 49 16.49 20.32 -19.01
C VAL A 49 15.58 19.69 -17.96
N GLN A 50 14.79 20.49 -17.24
CA GLN A 50 13.84 19.99 -16.26
C GLN A 50 12.79 19.09 -16.91
N SER A 51 12.18 19.52 -18.03
CA SER A 51 11.24 18.69 -18.78
C SER A 51 11.88 17.41 -19.31
N GLY A 52 13.13 17.48 -19.78
CA GLY A 52 13.89 16.31 -20.25
C GLY A 52 14.19 15.31 -19.14
N ILE A 53 14.55 15.78 -17.94
CA ILE A 53 14.74 14.92 -16.76
C ILE A 53 13.41 14.27 -16.35
N THR A 54 12.31 15.02 -16.35
CA THR A 54 10.97 14.50 -16.04
C THR A 54 10.54 13.44 -17.06
N LEU A 55 10.69 13.71 -18.36
CA LEU A 55 10.32 12.76 -19.43
C LEU A 55 11.14 11.48 -19.39
N HIS A 56 12.43 11.55 -19.04
CA HIS A 56 13.26 10.35 -18.93
C HIS A 56 12.96 9.56 -17.65
N ALA A 57 12.48 10.22 -16.59
CA ALA A 57 11.89 9.53 -15.45
C ALA A 57 10.57 8.84 -15.85
N ASP A 58 9.77 9.46 -16.73
CA ASP A 58 8.46 8.96 -17.19
C ASP A 58 8.52 7.67 -18.03
N GLU A 59 9.58 7.41 -18.80
CA GLU A 59 9.70 6.13 -19.53
C GLU A 59 9.82 4.92 -18.59
N LYS A 60 10.49 5.08 -17.45
CA LYS A 60 10.55 4.06 -16.40
C LYS A 60 9.20 3.89 -15.69
N HIS A 61 8.44 4.98 -15.54
CA HIS A 61 7.12 4.96 -14.91
C HIS A 61 6.08 4.14 -15.69
N LEU A 62 6.17 4.01 -17.02
CA LEU A 62 5.18 3.25 -17.80
C LEU A 62 5.35 1.73 -17.70
N TYR A 63 6.59 1.21 -17.70
CA TYR A 63 6.85 -0.23 -17.51
C TYR A 63 6.60 -0.66 -16.07
N ASP A 64 7.06 0.15 -15.10
CA ASP A 64 6.78 -0.05 -13.68
C ASP A 64 5.26 -0.02 -13.41
N SER A 65 4.49 0.82 -14.11
CA SER A 65 3.03 0.92 -13.94
C SER A 65 2.26 -0.36 -14.29
N GLN A 66 2.68 -1.13 -15.31
CA GLN A 66 1.98 -2.37 -15.68
C GLN A 66 2.21 -3.48 -14.65
N THR A 67 3.48 -3.74 -14.29
CA THR A 67 3.80 -4.72 -13.24
C THR A 67 3.21 -4.33 -11.89
N MET A 68 3.15 -3.03 -11.59
CA MET A 68 2.47 -2.53 -10.39
C MET A 68 0.97 -2.82 -10.42
N LYS A 69 0.28 -2.58 -11.55
CA LYS A 69 -1.15 -2.92 -11.68
C LYS A 69 -1.41 -4.41 -11.52
N ASP A 70 -0.55 -5.25 -12.10
CA ASP A 70 -0.68 -6.70 -11.99
C ASP A 70 -0.50 -7.17 -10.53
N ASN A 71 0.45 -6.59 -9.80
CA ASN A 71 0.65 -6.88 -8.37
C ASN A 71 -0.50 -6.35 -7.48
N ILE A 72 -1.09 -5.19 -7.81
CA ILE A 72 -2.29 -4.68 -7.12
C ILE A 72 -3.47 -5.63 -7.36
N GLN A 73 -3.67 -6.05 -8.61
CA GLN A 73 -4.74 -6.97 -8.98
C GLN A 73 -4.59 -8.31 -8.25
N LEU A 74 -3.38 -8.86 -8.22
CA LEU A 74 -3.05 -10.05 -7.44
C LEU A 74 -3.33 -9.87 -5.94
N SER A 75 -2.95 -8.73 -5.37
CA SER A 75 -3.25 -8.44 -3.96
C SER A 75 -4.75 -8.47 -3.68
N LEU A 76 -5.57 -7.89 -4.58
CA LEU A 76 -7.03 -7.90 -4.46
C LEU A 76 -7.61 -9.31 -4.59
N GLU A 77 -7.05 -10.14 -5.46
CA GLU A 77 -7.45 -11.55 -5.61
C GLU A 77 -7.15 -12.36 -4.34
N ILE A 78 -5.95 -12.20 -3.76
CA ILE A 78 -5.56 -12.88 -2.51
C ILE A 78 -6.43 -12.36 -1.34
N ILE A 79 -6.66 -11.06 -1.27
CA ILE A 79 -7.59 -10.45 -0.30
C ILE A 79 -8.98 -11.09 -0.39
N SER A 80 -9.50 -11.25 -1.61
CA SER A 80 -10.80 -11.89 -1.83
C SER A 80 -10.79 -13.35 -1.38
N LEU A 81 -9.71 -14.08 -1.66
CA LEU A 81 -9.54 -15.45 -1.20
C LEU A 81 -9.54 -15.56 0.34
N VAL A 82 -8.77 -14.72 1.04
CA VAL A 82 -8.75 -14.68 2.51
C VAL A 82 -10.14 -14.41 3.07
N HIS A 83 -10.91 -13.50 2.47
CA HIS A 83 -12.28 -13.23 2.90
C HIS A 83 -13.18 -14.47 2.81
N HIS A 84 -13.08 -15.25 1.73
CA HIS A 84 -13.85 -16.48 1.56
C HIS A 84 -13.41 -17.58 2.53
N ILE A 85 -12.11 -17.76 2.74
CA ILE A 85 -11.58 -18.72 3.74
C ILE A 85 -12.05 -18.35 5.16
N GLN A 86 -11.98 -17.06 5.54
CA GLN A 86 -12.47 -16.59 6.84
C GLN A 86 -13.98 -16.83 7.01
N THR A 87 -14.75 -16.67 5.93
CA THR A 87 -16.20 -16.92 5.93
C THR A 87 -16.50 -18.42 6.06
N GLU A 88 -15.74 -19.26 5.36
CA GLU A 88 -15.83 -20.71 5.47
C GLU A 88 -15.53 -21.17 6.89
N ARG A 89 -14.39 -20.77 7.47
CA ARG A 89 -14.05 -21.02 8.88
C ARG A 89 -15.19 -20.64 9.81
N GLY A 90 -15.69 -19.41 9.70
CA GLY A 90 -16.76 -18.90 10.57
C GLY A 90 -18.06 -19.70 10.45
N THR A 91 -18.39 -20.15 9.24
CA THR A 91 -19.59 -20.96 8.98
C THR A 91 -19.40 -22.40 9.46
N THR A 92 -18.20 -22.97 9.32
CA THR A 92 -17.85 -24.30 9.86
C THR A 92 -17.93 -24.31 11.38
N VAL A 93 -17.36 -23.31 12.05
CA VAL A 93 -17.46 -23.17 13.51
C VAL A 93 -18.93 -23.08 13.96
N LEU A 94 -19.74 -22.30 13.24
CA LEU A 94 -21.17 -22.19 13.52
C LEU A 94 -21.90 -23.53 13.32
N TYR A 95 -21.55 -24.29 12.28
CA TYR A 95 -22.12 -25.60 11.99
C TYR A 95 -21.79 -26.64 13.07
N ILE A 96 -20.55 -26.66 13.55
CA ILE A 96 -20.15 -27.51 14.68
C ILE A 96 -20.89 -27.08 15.94
N GLY A 97 -20.91 -25.77 16.24
CA GLY A 97 -21.58 -25.23 17.42
C GLY A 97 -23.09 -25.45 17.44
N SER A 98 -23.73 -25.61 16.28
CA SER A 98 -25.15 -25.93 16.16
C SER A 98 -25.45 -27.43 16.18
N ASN A 99 -24.46 -28.28 16.49
CA ASN A 99 -24.57 -29.74 16.44
C ASN A 99 -25.07 -30.27 15.09
N GLY A 100 -24.61 -29.66 13.99
CA GLY A 100 -24.88 -30.16 12.64
C GLY A 100 -26.20 -29.71 12.02
N ASP A 101 -26.71 -28.53 12.40
CA ASP A 101 -27.97 -27.97 11.86
C ASP A 101 -27.99 -27.96 10.31
N PRO A 102 -28.99 -28.61 9.68
CA PRO A 102 -29.14 -28.66 8.22
C PRO A 102 -29.23 -27.28 7.54
N ASP A 103 -29.86 -26.29 8.17
CA ASP A 103 -29.99 -24.95 7.60
C ASP A 103 -28.64 -24.25 7.53
N ILE A 104 -27.78 -24.48 8.52
CA ILE A 104 -26.40 -23.96 8.54
C ILE A 104 -25.54 -24.72 7.52
N PHE A 105 -25.76 -26.03 7.35
CA PHE A 105 -25.07 -26.81 6.33
C PHE A 105 -25.30 -26.26 4.91
N THR A 106 -26.52 -25.80 4.59
CA THR A 106 -26.78 -25.19 3.26
C THR A 106 -25.91 -23.95 3.03
N LYS A 107 -25.73 -23.10 4.05
CA LYS A 107 -24.86 -21.93 3.99
C LYS A 107 -23.39 -22.32 3.89
N LEU A 108 -22.98 -23.36 4.62
CA LEU A 108 -21.63 -23.89 4.58
C LEU A 108 -21.28 -24.43 3.19
N ALA A 109 -22.17 -25.19 2.57
CA ALA A 109 -21.99 -25.70 1.21
C ALA A 109 -21.88 -24.58 0.16
N LEU A 110 -22.59 -23.46 0.34
CA LEU A 110 -22.42 -22.27 -0.50
C LEU A 110 -21.05 -21.59 -0.26
N SER A 111 -20.58 -21.56 0.99
CA SER A 111 -19.25 -21.06 1.32
C SER A 111 -18.17 -21.89 0.65
N TYR A 112 -18.25 -23.23 0.70
CA TYR A 112 -17.30 -24.13 0.03
C TYR A 112 -17.13 -23.81 -1.45
N LYS A 113 -18.26 -23.68 -2.19
CA LYS A 113 -18.23 -23.32 -3.62
C LYS A 113 -17.60 -21.95 -3.87
N SER A 114 -17.85 -21.00 -2.97
CA SER A 114 -17.32 -19.64 -3.09
C SER A 114 -15.81 -19.60 -2.86
N THR A 115 -15.33 -20.33 -1.86
CA THR A 115 -13.90 -20.50 -1.58
C THR A 115 -13.20 -21.21 -2.73
N ASP A 116 -13.76 -22.31 -3.25
CA ASP A 116 -13.16 -23.04 -4.38
C ASP A 116 -13.01 -22.12 -5.59
N LYS A 117 -14.06 -21.36 -5.90
CA LYS A 117 -14.01 -20.35 -6.97
C LYS A 117 -12.92 -19.32 -6.71
N ALA A 118 -12.82 -18.79 -5.49
CA ALA A 118 -11.82 -17.79 -5.14
C ALA A 118 -10.38 -18.32 -5.27
N ILE A 119 -10.13 -19.58 -4.88
CA ILE A 119 -8.84 -20.27 -5.07
C ILE A 119 -8.49 -20.27 -6.56
N PHE A 120 -9.42 -20.67 -7.43
CA PHE A 120 -9.21 -20.70 -8.88
C PHE A 120 -9.09 -19.32 -9.53
N GLN A 121 -9.62 -18.27 -8.92
CA GLN A 121 -9.51 -16.90 -9.43
C GLN A 121 -8.14 -16.25 -9.23
N VAL A 122 -7.31 -16.72 -8.28
CA VAL A 122 -5.97 -16.16 -8.07
C VAL A 122 -5.10 -16.37 -9.30
N SER A 123 -4.68 -15.29 -9.96
CA SER A 123 -3.98 -15.32 -11.24
C SER A 123 -2.56 -15.91 -11.15
N ARG A 124 -1.79 -15.52 -10.13
CA ARG A 124 -0.45 -16.04 -9.85
C ARG A 124 -0.38 -16.56 -8.41
N TRP A 125 0.07 -17.80 -8.27
CA TRP A 125 0.22 -18.48 -6.99
C TRP A 125 1.70 -18.48 -6.60
N ASP A 126 2.03 -17.85 -5.48
CA ASP A 126 3.41 -17.76 -5.00
C ASP A 126 3.78 -19.07 -4.31
N SER A 127 4.29 -20.02 -5.10
CA SER A 127 4.63 -21.37 -4.65
C SER A 127 5.60 -21.33 -3.47
N MET A 128 5.25 -22.02 -2.39
CA MET A 128 6.11 -22.25 -1.24
C MET A 128 6.35 -23.74 -1.07
N GLU A 129 7.61 -24.14 -0.86
CA GLU A 129 7.94 -25.55 -0.58
C GLU A 129 7.45 -25.98 0.81
N THR A 130 7.35 -25.03 1.73
CA THR A 130 6.86 -25.26 3.09
C THR A 130 5.86 -24.17 3.47
N PRO A 131 4.64 -24.53 3.90
CA PRO A 131 4.06 -25.88 3.96
C PRO A 131 3.78 -26.50 2.58
N ALA A 132 3.86 -27.84 2.46
CA ALA A 132 3.77 -28.53 1.17
C ALA A 132 2.45 -28.29 0.41
N HIS A 133 1.34 -28.01 1.10
CA HIS A 133 0.06 -27.71 0.45
C HIS A 133 0.06 -26.39 -0.32
N PHE A 134 0.99 -25.47 -0.03
CA PHE A 134 1.15 -24.21 -0.75
C PHE A 134 2.01 -24.31 -2.02
N THR A 135 2.51 -25.50 -2.38
CA THR A 135 3.30 -25.71 -3.60
C THR A 135 2.53 -25.27 -4.85
N SER A 136 1.22 -25.52 -4.89
CA SER A 136 0.35 -25.12 -5.98
C SER A 136 -1.04 -24.81 -5.49
N LYS A 137 -1.79 -24.11 -6.33
CA LYS A 137 -3.22 -23.91 -6.13
C LYS A 137 -4.00 -25.23 -5.98
N MET A 138 -3.65 -26.25 -6.76
CA MET A 138 -4.34 -27.54 -6.74
C MET A 138 -4.08 -28.29 -5.43
N THR A 139 -2.83 -28.31 -4.97
CA THR A 139 -2.46 -28.94 -3.70
C THR A 139 -3.13 -28.24 -2.51
N PHE A 140 -3.27 -26.91 -2.58
CA PHE A 140 -3.99 -26.15 -1.56
C PHE A 140 -5.50 -26.44 -1.57
N HIS A 141 -6.10 -26.50 -2.76
CA HIS A 141 -7.49 -26.89 -2.91
C HIS A 141 -7.75 -28.30 -2.36
N ASP A 142 -6.88 -29.26 -2.68
CA ASP A 142 -6.99 -30.63 -2.18
C ASP A 142 -6.79 -30.70 -0.66
N HIS A 143 -5.92 -29.87 -0.09
CA HIS A 143 -5.74 -29.74 1.35
C HIS A 143 -7.03 -29.31 2.07
N ILE A 144 -7.68 -28.23 1.61
CA ILE A 144 -8.96 -27.79 2.17
C ILE A 144 -10.04 -28.85 1.96
N LYS A 145 -10.11 -29.46 0.78
CA LYS A 145 -11.08 -30.50 0.48
C LYS A 145 -10.94 -31.71 1.41
N ASN A 146 -9.72 -32.14 1.70
CA ASN A 146 -9.46 -33.22 2.64
C ASN A 146 -9.92 -32.84 4.05
N PHE A 147 -9.69 -31.60 4.48
CA PHE A 147 -10.19 -31.11 5.77
C PHE A 147 -11.73 -31.12 5.85
N ARG A 148 -12.42 -30.69 4.79
CA ARG A 148 -13.89 -30.78 4.71
C ARG A 148 -14.39 -32.23 4.82
N HIS A 149 -13.69 -33.19 4.22
CA HIS A 149 -14.02 -34.61 4.38
C HIS A 149 -13.81 -35.10 5.82
N LEU A 150 -12.77 -34.63 6.52
CA LEU A 150 -12.56 -34.95 7.93
C LEU A 150 -13.70 -34.43 8.81
N LEU A 151 -14.25 -33.24 8.51
CA LEU A 151 -15.40 -32.69 9.23
C LEU A 151 -16.61 -33.65 9.24
N ASP A 152 -16.85 -34.36 8.14
CA ASP A 152 -17.98 -35.29 8.01
C ASP A 152 -17.74 -36.64 8.72
N HIS A 153 -16.47 -37.04 8.91
CA HIS A 153 -16.10 -38.39 9.36
C HIS A 153 -15.44 -38.42 10.75
N SER A 154 -15.07 -37.28 11.30
CA SER A 154 -14.39 -37.16 12.59
C SER A 154 -15.03 -36.07 13.45
N ASN A 155 -15.01 -36.28 14.77
CA ASN A 155 -15.48 -35.27 15.72
C ASN A 155 -14.39 -34.19 15.89
N LEU A 156 -14.32 -33.27 14.93
CA LEU A 156 -13.46 -32.09 15.02
C LEU A 156 -14.01 -31.10 16.06
N THR A 157 -13.12 -30.51 16.83
CA THR A 157 -13.49 -29.43 17.75
C THR A 157 -13.51 -28.08 17.04
N VAL A 158 -14.17 -27.10 17.63
CA VAL A 158 -14.12 -25.69 17.16
C VAL A 158 -12.67 -25.19 17.11
N PHE A 159 -11.83 -25.62 18.06
CA PHE A 159 -10.42 -25.24 18.10
C PHE A 159 -9.64 -25.77 16.89
N ASP A 160 -9.82 -27.05 16.54
CA ASP A 160 -9.13 -27.67 15.40
C ASP A 160 -9.45 -26.95 14.08
N VAL A 161 -10.72 -26.58 13.88
CA VAL A 161 -11.16 -25.81 12.71
C VAL A 161 -10.51 -24.44 12.67
N VAL A 162 -10.50 -23.74 13.79
CA VAL A 162 -9.94 -22.39 13.85
C VAL A 162 -8.44 -22.44 13.61
N GLU A 163 -7.72 -23.35 14.25
CA GLU A 163 -6.28 -23.53 14.07
C GLU A 163 -5.93 -23.85 12.62
N PHE A 164 -6.64 -24.80 12.00
CA PHE A 164 -6.44 -25.20 10.61
C PHE A 164 -6.51 -24.01 9.66
N TYR A 165 -7.63 -23.28 9.65
CA TYR A 165 -7.82 -22.15 8.73
C TYR A 165 -6.95 -20.94 9.08
N SER A 166 -6.62 -20.72 10.35
CA SER A 166 -5.82 -19.56 10.76
C SER A 166 -4.37 -19.68 10.30
N LYS A 167 -3.80 -20.90 10.32
CA LYS A 167 -2.46 -21.17 9.77
C LYS A 167 -2.37 -20.84 8.27
N ASP A 168 -3.39 -21.20 7.50
CA ASP A 168 -3.44 -20.89 6.08
C ASP A 168 -3.63 -19.38 5.83
N ASN A 169 -4.51 -18.73 6.59
CA ASN A 169 -4.73 -17.28 6.50
C ASN A 169 -3.46 -16.47 6.77
N GLU A 170 -2.63 -16.89 7.73
CA GLU A 170 -1.37 -16.23 8.05
C GLU A 170 -0.43 -16.15 6.85
N ILE A 171 -0.32 -17.24 6.08
CA ILE A 171 0.51 -17.31 4.88
C ILE A 171 -0.02 -16.36 3.80
N PHE A 172 -1.34 -16.32 3.57
CA PHE A 172 -1.92 -15.35 2.63
C PHE A 172 -1.74 -13.90 3.08
N LEU A 173 -1.84 -13.62 4.38
CA LEU A 173 -1.58 -12.29 4.93
C LEU A 173 -0.12 -11.89 4.76
N TYR A 174 0.80 -12.84 4.84
CA TYR A 174 2.21 -12.63 4.50
C TYR A 174 2.38 -12.29 3.01
N TRP A 175 1.74 -13.02 2.09
CA TRP A 175 1.81 -12.71 0.65
C TRP A 175 1.27 -11.33 0.30
N ILE A 176 0.14 -10.93 0.92
CA ILE A 176 -0.39 -9.57 0.76
C ILE A 176 0.63 -8.55 1.27
N GLY A 177 1.19 -8.78 2.47
CA GLY A 177 2.18 -7.88 3.08
C GLY A 177 3.43 -7.72 2.20
N ASP A 178 3.93 -8.81 1.64
CA ASP A 178 5.07 -8.79 0.73
C ASP A 178 4.74 -8.03 -0.57
N THR A 179 3.59 -8.30 -1.18
CA THR A 179 3.16 -7.59 -2.40
C THR A 179 3.00 -6.08 -2.14
N VAL A 180 2.43 -5.71 -0.99
CA VAL A 180 2.26 -4.31 -0.59
C VAL A 180 3.60 -3.60 -0.41
N ARG A 181 4.65 -4.27 0.10
CA ARG A 181 6.01 -3.69 0.19
C ARG A 181 6.60 -3.36 -1.17
N HIS A 182 6.32 -4.16 -2.19
CA HIS A 182 6.84 -3.95 -3.54
C HIS A 182 6.12 -2.83 -4.32
N VAL A 183 4.95 -2.36 -3.86
CA VAL A 183 4.08 -1.39 -4.59
C VAL A 183 4.14 0.04 -4.00
N GLN A 184 5.07 0.34 -3.09
CA GLN A 184 5.18 1.61 -2.33
C GLN A 184 5.10 2.93 -3.13
N LYS A 185 5.39 2.92 -4.43
CA LYS A 185 5.47 4.14 -5.27
C LYS A 185 4.13 4.57 -5.88
N VAL A 186 3.03 3.88 -5.60
CA VAL A 186 1.71 4.13 -6.23
C VAL A 186 0.78 4.87 -5.27
N ALA A 187 -0.01 5.82 -5.77
CA ALA A 187 -1.03 6.53 -4.98
C ALA A 187 -2.04 5.58 -4.27
N PHE A 188 -2.23 4.37 -4.82
CA PHE A 188 -3.14 3.36 -4.28
C PHE A 188 -2.53 2.50 -3.16
N TRP A 189 -1.22 2.58 -2.92
CA TRP A 189 -0.51 1.79 -1.92
C TRP A 189 -1.10 1.97 -0.51
N THR A 190 -1.41 3.21 -0.12
CA THR A 190 -1.99 3.53 1.20
C THR A 190 -3.30 2.77 1.45
N HIS A 191 -4.14 2.64 0.41
CA HIS A 191 -5.39 1.88 0.52
C HIS A 191 -5.14 0.39 0.73
N LEU A 192 -4.16 -0.19 0.03
CA LEU A 192 -3.80 -1.60 0.20
C LEU A 192 -3.20 -1.89 1.58
N VAL A 193 -2.31 -1.04 2.07
CA VAL A 193 -1.77 -1.16 3.44
C VAL A 193 -2.89 -1.07 4.48
N THR A 194 -3.79 -0.10 4.33
CA THR A 194 -4.93 0.06 5.24
C THR A 194 -5.81 -1.18 5.23
N TYR A 195 -6.07 -1.74 4.04
CA TYR A 195 -6.87 -2.94 3.89
C TYR A 195 -6.16 -4.16 4.49
N HIS A 196 -4.86 -4.32 4.26
CA HIS A 196 -4.04 -5.38 4.87
C HIS A 196 -4.11 -5.33 6.40
N MET A 197 -3.87 -4.16 7.00
CA MET A 197 -3.97 -3.96 8.45
C MET A 197 -5.37 -4.27 8.98
N LEU A 198 -6.42 -3.92 8.23
CA LEU A 198 -7.79 -4.24 8.59
C LEU A 198 -8.04 -5.75 8.59
N ILE A 199 -7.55 -6.51 7.59
CA ILE A 199 -7.72 -7.97 7.57
C ILE A 199 -6.94 -8.61 8.72
N VAL A 200 -5.70 -8.20 8.97
CA VAL A 200 -4.91 -8.69 10.12
C VAL A 200 -5.68 -8.47 11.42
N SER A 201 -6.25 -7.27 11.61
CA SER A 201 -7.06 -6.95 12.78
C SER A 201 -8.31 -7.83 12.89
N LYS A 202 -8.99 -8.08 11.75
CA LYS A 202 -10.15 -8.99 11.70
C LYS A 202 -9.77 -10.43 12.05
N GLU A 203 -8.59 -10.88 11.63
CA GLU A 203 -8.12 -12.22 11.90
C GLU A 203 -7.83 -12.42 13.39
N GLN A 204 -7.12 -11.48 14.01
CA GLN A 204 -6.85 -11.51 15.45
C GLN A 204 -8.14 -11.48 16.27
N ALA A 205 -9.07 -10.57 15.96
CA ALA A 205 -10.38 -10.54 16.63
C ALA A 205 -11.21 -11.81 16.39
N GLY A 206 -11.04 -12.46 15.24
CA GLY A 206 -11.68 -13.74 14.92
C GLY A 206 -11.15 -14.89 15.79
N ILE A 207 -9.83 -14.96 15.96
CA ILE A 207 -9.15 -15.94 16.82
C ILE A 207 -9.54 -15.71 18.28
N GLU A 208 -9.48 -14.47 18.78
CA GLU A 208 -9.89 -14.12 20.14
C GLU A 208 -11.34 -14.51 20.44
N ARG A 209 -12.26 -14.27 19.49
CA ARG A 209 -13.66 -14.67 19.64
C ARG A 209 -13.81 -16.18 19.71
N ALA A 210 -13.13 -16.92 18.83
CA ALA A 210 -13.21 -18.37 18.78
C ALA A 210 -12.69 -18.99 20.08
N LEU A 211 -11.51 -18.55 20.53
CA LEU A 211 -10.95 -18.93 21.83
C LEU A 211 -11.93 -18.57 22.95
N GLY A 212 -12.36 -17.30 23.04
CA GLY A 212 -13.29 -16.84 24.09
C GLY A 212 -14.58 -17.66 24.15
N SER A 213 -15.14 -18.05 23.00
CA SER A 213 -16.31 -18.94 22.96
C SER A 213 -16.00 -20.35 23.46
N ALA A 214 -14.84 -20.90 23.12
CA ALA A 214 -14.41 -22.21 23.59
C ALA A 214 -14.17 -22.21 25.11
N PHE A 215 -13.51 -21.18 25.66
CA PHE A 215 -13.33 -20.99 27.10
C PHE A 215 -14.66 -20.98 27.85
N HIS A 216 -15.63 -20.22 27.35
CA HIS A 216 -16.94 -20.11 28.00
C HIS A 216 -17.70 -21.45 28.05
N ILE A 217 -17.46 -22.33 27.07
CA ILE A 217 -18.05 -23.67 27.02
C ILE A 217 -17.28 -24.66 27.91
N GLN A 218 -15.97 -24.47 28.08
CA GLN A 218 -15.03 -25.39 28.73
C GLN A 218 -14.89 -25.19 30.25
N ASP A 219 -15.62 -24.26 30.87
CA ASP A 219 -15.50 -23.92 32.31
C ASP A 219 -16.08 -25.01 33.27
N ASP A 220 -15.74 -26.27 32.99
CA ASP A 220 -15.90 -27.47 33.82
C ASP A 220 -14.54 -28.07 34.26
N GLY A 221 -13.49 -27.23 34.35
CA GLY A 221 -12.32 -27.50 35.18
C GLY A 221 -10.98 -27.66 34.45
N ASN A 222 -10.09 -26.71 34.74
CA ASN A 222 -8.64 -26.72 34.51
C ASN A 222 -8.14 -26.89 33.07
N MET A 223 -7.66 -25.75 32.53
CA MET A 223 -6.35 -25.56 31.88
C MET A 223 -6.41 -24.96 30.48
N THR A 224 -6.32 -23.62 30.37
CA THR A 224 -6.09 -22.97 29.06
C THR A 224 -5.53 -21.53 29.12
N ILE A 225 -5.15 -20.97 30.28
CA ILE A 225 -4.62 -19.57 30.35
C ILE A 225 -3.19 -19.44 29.77
N LEU A 226 -2.40 -20.52 29.71
CA LEU A 226 -1.02 -20.46 29.22
C LEU A 226 -0.92 -20.37 27.68
N TRP A 227 -1.88 -20.93 26.94
CA TRP A 227 -1.83 -20.98 25.47
C TRP A 227 -2.30 -19.69 24.78
N ILE A 228 -3.22 -18.92 25.40
CA ILE A 228 -3.64 -17.62 24.85
C ILE A 228 -2.46 -16.67 24.74
N ASN A 229 -1.60 -16.66 25.76
CA ASN A 229 -0.45 -15.75 25.80
C ASN A 229 0.64 -16.15 24.79
N ASP A 230 0.90 -17.45 24.59
CA ASP A 230 1.87 -17.91 23.58
C ASP A 230 1.34 -17.67 22.14
N PHE A 231 0.06 -17.95 21.87
CA PHE A 231 -0.53 -17.71 20.55
C PHE A 231 -0.60 -16.20 20.24
N LEU A 232 -1.09 -15.36 21.17
CA LEU A 232 -1.12 -13.91 20.98
C LEU A 232 0.29 -13.27 20.90
N TRP A 233 1.30 -13.88 21.52
CA TRP A 233 2.69 -13.42 21.45
C TRP A 233 3.31 -13.68 20.07
N GLU A 234 3.04 -14.83 19.47
CA GLU A 234 3.54 -15.19 18.13
C GLU A 234 2.96 -14.27 17.04
N TYR A 235 1.68 -13.89 17.16
CA TYR A 235 1.01 -12.98 16.20
C TYR A 235 1.25 -11.48 16.42
N LYS A 236 1.62 -11.03 17.63
CA LYS A 236 2.01 -9.63 17.87
C LYS A 236 3.30 -9.23 17.15
N CYS A 237 4.07 -10.22 16.70
CA CYS A 237 5.35 -10.05 16.01
C CYS A 237 5.27 -10.41 14.52
N VAL A 238 4.11 -10.29 13.86
CA VAL A 238 4.13 -10.06 12.40
C VAL A 238 4.85 -8.73 12.22
N ASN A 239 6.15 -8.83 11.95
CA ASN A 239 7.11 -7.75 11.72
C ASN A 239 6.59 -6.86 10.59
N VAL A 240 5.72 -5.93 10.94
CA VAL A 240 5.45 -4.72 10.20
C VAL A 240 6.56 -3.72 10.56
N THR A 241 7.82 -4.14 10.36
CA THR A 241 8.94 -3.20 10.28
C THR A 241 8.87 -2.60 8.88
N PHE A 242 8.16 -1.49 8.75
CA PHE A 242 8.36 -0.57 7.63
C PHE A 242 9.68 0.17 7.91
N ASN A 243 10.72 -0.19 7.18
CA ASN A 243 11.96 0.58 7.10
C ASN A 243 12.02 1.24 5.73
#